data_AF-A0A0B1RY20-F1
#
_entry.id   AF-A0A0B1RY20-F1
#
_cell.length_a   1.000
_cell.length_b   1.000
_cell.length_c   1.000
_cell.angle_alpha   90.00
_cell.angle_beta   90.00
_cell.angle_gamma   90.00
#
_symmetry.space_group_name_H-M   'P 1'
#
loop_
_entity.id
_entity.type
_entity.pdbx_description
1 polymer ?
#
loop_
_entity_poly.entity_id
_entity_poly.type
_entity_poly.pdbx_seq_one_letter_code
_entity_poly.pdbx_strand_id
1 'polypeptide(L)'
;VHVGSAVCIIGNYQPSLGSQQEKELLATSCHVLANDVDPRYSSLSPDQLRKKVHLRSRSLSFSALLRLRSKLFLRTHEYFMNRGYVHIDTPVFTANDCEGAGETFSIADSSSKEFFGEKEMFLSVSGQLHLEAMVSGISHVYTLSTGCRADKQQSRNHLTEFRMLEAEIAFCDNLNHLMGVPEDFLRSSILHLLNDPSAMEDFESLGLFSSKVDYHKSPVFVTHFPSEQKPFYMLRSADGKTTESFDLICPGVCELAGGSIREPSADTLRERNSSIDWYAEIRERGKPISGGFGLGFERLLQFILGVQNIKDTIPFPRWFKHCQC
;
A
#
# COMPACT_ATOMS: atom_id res chain seq x y z
N VAL A 1 -13.79 24.53 -30.39
CA VAL A 1 -13.34 23.64 -29.30
C VAL A 1 -12.46 22.57 -29.93
N HIS A 2 -11.26 22.32 -29.38
CA HIS A 2 -10.38 21.22 -29.83
C HIS A 2 -10.10 20.26 -28.69
N VAL A 3 -9.49 19.11 -28.98
CA VAL A 3 -9.08 18.13 -27.95
C VAL A 3 -8.17 18.83 -26.93
N GLY A 4 -8.41 18.64 -25.64
CA GLY A 4 -7.65 19.30 -24.57
C GLY A 4 -8.13 20.71 -24.20
N SER A 5 -9.13 21.28 -24.87
CA SER A 5 -9.79 22.50 -24.40
C SER A 5 -10.57 22.23 -23.11
N ALA A 6 -10.36 23.05 -22.09
CA ALA A 6 -11.28 23.13 -20.95
C ALA A 6 -12.48 24.01 -21.37
N VAL A 7 -13.69 23.49 -21.20
CA VAL A 7 -14.92 24.16 -21.64
C VAL A 7 -15.97 24.21 -20.54
N CYS A 8 -16.74 25.29 -20.51
CA CYS A 8 -18.01 25.38 -19.79
C CYS A 8 -19.14 25.32 -20.82
N ILE A 9 -20.03 24.34 -20.70
CA ILE A 9 -21.16 24.13 -21.60
C ILE A 9 -22.45 24.28 -20.81
N ILE A 10 -23.36 25.13 -21.28
CA ILE A 10 -24.73 25.27 -20.75
C ILE A 10 -25.68 24.75 -21.83
N GLY A 11 -26.69 23.97 -21.43
CA GLY A 11 -27.64 23.38 -22.36
C GLY A 11 -28.71 22.56 -21.65
N ASN A 12 -29.57 21.92 -22.45
CA ASN A 12 -30.65 21.06 -21.97
C ASN A 12 -30.21 19.60 -21.99
N TYR A 13 -30.33 18.91 -20.86
CA TYR A 13 -30.05 17.47 -20.77
C TYR A 13 -31.31 16.68 -21.15
N GLN A 14 -31.22 15.87 -22.20
CA GLN A 14 -32.39 15.22 -22.82
C GLN A 14 -32.07 13.81 -23.34
N PRO A 15 -33.07 12.97 -23.65
CA PRO A 15 -32.85 11.68 -24.31
C PRO A 15 -32.11 11.84 -25.63
N SER A 16 -31.15 10.95 -25.89
CA SER A 16 -30.41 10.91 -27.14
C SER A 16 -31.26 10.36 -28.28
N LEU A 17 -31.12 10.95 -29.48
CA LEU A 17 -31.75 10.42 -30.69
C LEU A 17 -30.95 9.25 -31.30
N GLY A 18 -29.66 9.14 -30.97
CA GLY A 18 -28.77 8.08 -31.43
C GLY A 18 -28.77 6.85 -30.50
N SER A 19 -28.36 5.71 -31.04
CA SER A 19 -28.32 4.43 -30.30
C SER A 19 -27.06 4.20 -29.45
N GLN A 20 -26.07 5.10 -29.50
CA GLN A 20 -24.78 4.94 -28.80
C GLN A 20 -24.82 5.36 -27.32
N GLN A 21 -25.82 6.15 -26.91
CA GLN A 21 -25.99 6.62 -25.54
C GLN A 21 -27.47 6.87 -25.24
N GLU A 22 -27.88 6.82 -23.98
CA GLU A 22 -29.28 7.04 -23.58
C GLU A 22 -29.68 8.52 -23.53
N LYS A 23 -28.74 9.41 -23.20
CA LYS A 23 -28.96 10.84 -22.97
C LYS A 23 -27.82 11.68 -23.51
N GLU A 24 -28.10 12.93 -23.86
CA GLU A 24 -27.13 13.90 -24.36
C GLU A 24 -27.41 15.31 -23.83
N LEU A 25 -26.40 16.19 -23.87
CA LEU A 25 -26.54 17.60 -23.52
C LEU A 25 -26.64 18.43 -24.80
N LEU A 26 -27.84 18.94 -25.12
CA LEU A 26 -28.03 19.88 -26.22
C LEU A 26 -27.53 21.26 -25.82
N ALA A 27 -26.31 21.59 -26.25
CA ALA A 27 -25.63 22.83 -25.87
C ALA A 27 -26.33 24.08 -26.43
N THR A 28 -26.64 25.04 -25.55
CA THR A 28 -27.10 26.39 -25.90
C THR A 28 -25.98 27.42 -25.83
N SER A 29 -24.94 27.18 -25.02
CA SER A 29 -23.71 27.97 -25.00
C SER A 29 -22.48 27.12 -24.71
N CYS A 30 -21.33 27.56 -25.21
CA CYS A 30 -20.03 26.93 -24.95
C CYS A 30 -18.95 28.00 -24.81
N HIS A 31 -18.30 28.05 -23.64
CA HIS A 31 -17.20 28.95 -23.34
C HIS A 31 -15.91 28.16 -23.20
N VAL A 32 -14.89 28.51 -23.98
CA VAL A 32 -13.55 27.93 -23.85
C VAL A 32 -12.80 28.67 -22.75
N LEU A 33 -12.40 27.95 -21.71
CA LEU A 33 -11.74 28.48 -20.52
C LEU A 33 -10.21 28.40 -20.63
N ALA A 34 -9.70 27.34 -21.24
CA ALA A 34 -8.26 27.12 -21.45
C ALA A 34 -8.05 26.14 -22.61
N ASN A 35 -6.84 26.15 -23.18
CA ASN A 35 -6.44 25.25 -24.26
C ASN A 35 -5.13 24.56 -23.91
N ASP A 36 -5.01 23.30 -24.36
CA ASP A 36 -3.79 22.52 -24.29
C ASP A 36 -3.12 22.51 -25.67
N VAL A 37 -1.83 22.84 -25.71
CA VAL A 37 -1.06 22.89 -26.95
C VAL A 37 -0.65 21.51 -27.47
N ASP A 38 -0.65 20.47 -26.64
CA ASP A 38 -0.29 19.09 -27.02
C ASP A 38 -1.07 18.04 -26.19
N PRO A 39 -2.37 17.84 -26.48
CA PRO A 39 -3.28 17.04 -25.64
C PRO A 39 -3.18 15.52 -25.86
N ARG A 40 -2.10 15.04 -26.49
CA ARG A 40 -1.95 13.65 -26.96
C ARG A 40 -1.47 12.70 -25.85
N TYR A 41 -2.11 12.75 -24.68
CA TYR A 41 -1.71 11.95 -23.51
C TYR A 41 -2.07 10.47 -23.64
N SER A 42 -3.23 10.16 -24.22
CA SER A 42 -3.71 8.78 -24.37
C SER A 42 -2.89 7.95 -25.37
N SER A 43 -2.08 8.59 -26.22
CA SER A 43 -1.14 7.92 -27.12
C SER A 43 0.26 7.70 -26.52
N LEU A 44 0.53 8.22 -25.33
CA LEU A 44 1.82 8.06 -24.67
C LEU A 44 1.91 6.69 -23.99
N SER A 45 3.08 6.05 -24.09
CA SER A 45 3.37 4.84 -23.33
C SER A 45 3.50 5.13 -21.83
N PRO A 46 3.37 4.12 -20.95
CA PRO A 46 3.63 4.29 -19.51
C PRO A 46 4.99 4.96 -19.20
N ASP A 47 6.04 4.59 -19.93
CA ASP A 47 7.38 5.17 -19.81
C ASP A 47 7.43 6.65 -20.18
N GLN A 48 6.71 7.06 -21.23
CA GLN A 48 6.60 8.47 -21.61
C GLN A 48 5.76 9.26 -20.60
N LEU A 49 4.70 8.66 -20.05
CA LEU A 49 3.87 9.27 -19.01
C LEU A 49 4.66 9.47 -17.70
N ARG A 50 5.58 8.57 -17.34
CA ARG A 50 6.49 8.76 -16.19
C ARG A 50 7.47 9.91 -16.36
N LYS A 51 7.75 10.36 -17.58
CA LYS A 51 8.53 11.60 -17.82
C LYS A 51 7.68 12.87 -17.70
N LYS A 52 6.35 12.73 -17.64
CA LYS A 52 5.37 13.84 -17.54
C LYS A 52 4.41 13.58 -16.37
N VAL A 53 4.94 13.30 -15.17
CA VAL A 53 4.13 12.91 -14.00
C VAL A 53 3.05 13.93 -13.61
N HIS A 54 3.27 15.23 -13.87
CA HIS A 54 2.30 16.29 -13.61
C HIS A 54 1.15 16.35 -14.63
N LEU A 55 1.27 15.69 -15.80
CA LEU A 55 0.24 15.69 -16.85
C LEU A 55 -0.42 14.33 -17.07
N ARG A 56 0.16 13.23 -16.58
CA ARG A 56 -0.33 11.88 -16.90
C ARG A 56 -1.75 11.59 -16.42
N SER A 57 -2.29 12.35 -15.45
CA SER A 57 -3.72 12.29 -15.08
C SER A 57 -4.67 12.62 -16.23
N ARG A 58 -4.19 13.29 -17.29
CA ARG A 58 -4.94 13.56 -18.51
C ARG A 58 -5.00 12.37 -19.48
N SER A 59 -4.25 11.30 -19.21
CA SER A 59 -4.39 10.03 -19.92
C SER A 59 -5.61 9.27 -19.38
N LEU A 60 -6.46 8.77 -20.27
CA LEU A 60 -7.66 8.01 -19.90
C LEU A 60 -7.29 6.82 -18.99
N SER A 61 -6.30 6.03 -19.40
CA SER A 61 -5.92 4.80 -18.70
C SER A 61 -5.24 5.05 -17.36
N PHE A 62 -4.42 6.10 -17.24
CA PHE A 62 -3.84 6.48 -15.96
C PHE A 62 -4.88 7.08 -15.01
N SER A 63 -5.82 7.87 -15.52
CA SER A 63 -6.93 8.39 -14.71
C SER A 63 -7.84 7.28 -14.19
N ALA A 64 -8.10 6.25 -14.99
CA ALA A 64 -8.86 5.05 -14.60
C ALA A 64 -8.13 4.27 -13.50
N LEU A 65 -6.81 4.08 -13.64
CA LEU A 65 -5.98 3.50 -12.60
C LEU A 65 -6.10 4.28 -11.27
N LEU A 66 -6.08 5.62 -11.30
CA LEU A 66 -6.21 6.43 -10.08
C LEU A 66 -7.60 6.30 -9.44
N ARG A 67 -8.66 6.18 -10.24
CA ARG A 67 -10.02 5.91 -9.72
C ARG A 67 -10.10 4.53 -9.07
N LEU A 68 -9.56 3.49 -9.71
CA LEU A 68 -9.47 2.14 -9.15
C LEU A 68 -8.66 2.11 -7.85
N ARG A 69 -7.52 2.81 -7.81
CA ARG A 69 -6.74 3.00 -6.59
C ARG A 69 -7.59 3.64 -5.50
N SER A 70 -8.29 4.72 -5.80
CA SER A 70 -9.13 5.44 -4.84
C SER A 70 -10.27 4.56 -4.30
N LYS A 71 -10.89 3.76 -5.16
CA LYS A 71 -11.91 2.77 -4.77
C LYS A 71 -11.32 1.72 -3.84
N LEU A 72 -10.20 1.10 -4.24
CA LEU A 72 -9.56 0.09 -3.41
C LEU A 72 -9.10 0.65 -2.06
N PHE A 73 -8.64 1.91 -2.02
CA PHE A 73 -8.28 2.60 -0.79
C PHE A 73 -9.49 2.70 0.16
N LEU A 74 -10.64 3.16 -0.33
CA LEU A 74 -11.88 3.19 0.44
C LEU A 74 -12.29 1.79 0.91
N ARG A 75 -12.26 0.80 0.02
CA ARG A 75 -12.66 -0.59 0.33
C ARG A 75 -11.74 -1.26 1.35
N THR A 76 -10.46 -0.89 1.40
CA THR A 76 -9.56 -1.33 2.47
C THR A 76 -10.10 -0.89 3.83
N HIS A 77 -10.43 0.39 3.98
CA HIS A 77 -10.97 0.89 5.24
C HIS A 77 -12.28 0.21 5.62
N GLU A 78 -13.21 0.10 4.68
CA GLU A 78 -14.49 -0.58 4.92
C GLU A 78 -14.31 -2.06 5.29
N TYR A 79 -13.39 -2.78 4.63
CA TYR A 79 -13.13 -4.19 4.90
C TYR A 79 -12.75 -4.41 6.38
N PHE A 80 -11.80 -3.63 6.88
CA PHE A 80 -11.30 -3.75 8.25
C PHE A 80 -12.32 -3.21 9.27
N MET A 81 -12.90 -2.03 9.03
CA MET A 81 -13.86 -1.44 9.97
C MET A 81 -15.13 -2.29 10.11
N ASN A 82 -15.63 -2.89 9.02
CA ASN A 82 -16.79 -3.79 9.08
C ASN A 82 -16.47 -5.12 9.80
N ARG A 83 -15.18 -5.45 9.99
CA ARG A 83 -14.71 -6.61 10.76
C ARG A 83 -14.28 -6.23 12.18
N GLY A 84 -14.62 -5.02 12.64
CA GLY A 84 -14.37 -4.57 14.01
C GLY A 84 -12.94 -4.10 14.28
N TYR A 85 -12.12 -3.91 13.24
CA TYR A 85 -10.79 -3.32 13.40
C TYR A 85 -10.90 -1.80 13.56
N VAL A 86 -10.06 -1.24 14.43
CA VAL A 86 -9.92 0.20 14.61
C VAL A 86 -8.73 0.72 13.81
N HIS A 87 -8.93 1.79 13.05
CA HIS A 87 -7.84 2.45 12.34
C HIS A 87 -6.97 3.22 13.33
N ILE A 88 -5.66 3.02 13.26
CA ILE A 88 -4.65 3.70 14.07
C ILE A 88 -3.70 4.46 13.14
N ASP A 89 -3.58 5.76 13.36
CA ASP A 89 -2.53 6.56 12.75
C ASP A 89 -1.20 6.30 13.46
N THR A 90 -0.25 5.67 12.76
CA THR A 90 1.09 5.39 13.27
C THR A 90 2.05 6.53 12.90
N PRO A 91 3.04 6.85 13.75
CA PRO A 91 3.98 7.92 13.47
C PRO A 91 4.90 7.57 12.30
N VAL A 92 5.14 8.57 11.44
CA VAL A 92 6.11 8.46 10.33
C VAL A 92 7.52 8.79 10.79
N PHE A 93 7.69 9.67 11.78
CA PHE A 93 8.98 9.94 12.41
C PHE A 93 9.24 8.90 13.49
N THR A 94 10.45 8.34 13.50
CA THR A 94 10.84 7.31 14.48
C THR A 94 12.30 7.47 14.87
N ALA A 95 12.63 7.19 16.13
CA ALA A 95 14.01 7.06 16.59
C ALA A 95 14.56 5.63 16.38
N ASN A 96 13.68 4.69 15.98
CA ASN A 96 14.00 3.28 15.79
C ASN A 96 13.85 2.87 14.34
N ASP A 97 14.71 1.96 13.87
CA ASP A 97 14.68 1.46 12.49
C ASP A 97 13.66 0.34 12.23
N CYS A 98 12.87 -0.04 13.25
CA CYS A 98 11.77 -1.03 13.26
C CYS A 98 12.14 -2.46 12.80
N GLU A 99 12.62 -2.62 11.57
CA GLU A 99 12.97 -3.90 10.95
C GLU A 99 14.43 -4.30 11.19
N GLY A 100 15.31 -3.41 11.67
CA GLY A 100 16.73 -3.70 11.87
C GLY A 100 17.54 -3.83 10.56
N ALA A 101 16.92 -3.57 9.41
CA ALA A 101 17.50 -3.78 8.09
C ALA A 101 18.35 -2.59 7.57
N GLY A 102 18.38 -1.47 8.31
CA GLY A 102 19.23 -0.31 7.98
C GLY A 102 18.83 0.48 6.73
N GLU A 103 17.70 0.16 6.09
CA GLU A 103 17.20 0.87 4.90
C GLU A 103 16.27 2.03 5.26
N THR A 104 16.64 2.86 6.24
CA THR A 104 15.84 4.02 6.65
C THR A 104 16.41 5.33 6.09
N PHE A 105 15.54 6.32 5.90
CA PHE A 105 15.99 7.69 5.61
C PHE A 105 16.25 8.42 6.92
N SER A 106 17.49 8.89 7.13
CA SER A 106 17.82 9.77 8.25
C SER A 106 17.27 11.19 8.03
N ILE A 107 16.86 11.82 9.11
CA ILE A 107 16.28 13.15 9.16
C ILE A 107 17.21 14.03 9.98
N ALA A 108 17.64 15.13 9.40
CA ALA A 108 18.44 16.13 10.08
C ALA A 108 17.73 17.49 9.97
N ASP A 109 17.60 18.19 11.10
CA ASP A 109 17.22 19.60 11.09
C ASP A 109 18.44 20.46 10.69
N SER A 110 18.17 21.51 9.93
CA SER A 110 19.15 22.48 9.46
C SER A 110 19.73 23.36 10.57
N SER A 111 18.98 23.54 11.67
CA SER A 111 19.31 24.50 12.75
C SER A 111 19.81 23.85 14.04
N SER A 112 19.44 22.59 14.26
CA SER A 112 19.85 21.78 15.41
C SER A 112 20.01 20.32 14.99
N LYS A 113 20.95 19.59 15.61
CA LYS A 113 21.09 18.15 15.34
C LYS A 113 20.02 17.29 16.05
N GLU A 114 19.22 17.88 16.95
CA GLU A 114 18.36 17.15 17.89
C GLU A 114 16.98 17.83 18.01
N PHE A 115 16.20 17.88 16.92
CA PHE A 115 14.87 18.53 16.92
C PHE A 115 13.92 17.94 17.99
N PHE A 116 13.99 16.63 18.20
CA PHE A 116 13.20 15.91 19.21
C PHE A 116 14.01 15.59 20.49
N GLY A 117 15.19 16.18 20.67
CA GLY A 117 16.13 15.77 21.73
C GLY A 117 16.82 14.42 21.47
N GLU A 118 16.55 13.81 20.32
CA GLU A 118 17.16 12.57 19.86
C GLU A 118 18.28 12.84 18.84
N LYS A 119 19.36 12.07 18.95
CA LYS A 119 20.55 12.23 18.08
C LYS A 119 20.29 11.84 16.64
N GLU A 120 19.46 10.83 16.43
CA GLU A 120 19.15 10.28 15.11
C GLU A 120 17.65 10.05 15.00
N MET A 121 17.08 10.58 13.92
CA MET A 121 15.67 10.43 13.59
C MET A 121 15.57 9.86 12.18
N PHE A 122 14.55 9.03 11.97
CA PHE A 122 14.34 8.34 10.71
C PHE A 122 12.89 8.48 10.24
N LEU A 123 12.68 8.28 8.94
CA LEU A 123 11.36 7.98 8.40
C LEU A 123 11.08 6.49 8.58
N SER A 124 9.89 6.19 9.10
CA SER A 124 9.48 4.84 9.42
C SER A 124 9.29 3.98 8.18
N VAL A 125 9.77 2.74 8.28
CA VAL A 125 9.50 1.68 7.29
C VAL A 125 8.15 0.99 7.55
N SER A 126 7.69 1.00 8.81
CA SER A 126 6.55 0.21 9.31
C SER A 126 5.98 0.81 10.60
N GLY A 127 4.66 0.78 10.74
CA GLY A 127 3.94 1.15 11.95
C GLY A 127 3.78 0.01 12.97
N GLN A 128 4.28 -1.19 12.68
CA GLN A 128 3.99 -2.43 13.40
C GLN A 128 4.15 -2.31 14.93
N LEU A 129 5.30 -1.81 15.41
CA LEU A 129 5.57 -1.75 16.85
C LEU A 129 4.53 -0.88 17.60
N HIS A 130 4.01 0.16 16.94
CA HIS A 130 2.97 1.01 17.50
C HIS A 130 1.60 0.33 17.48
N LEU A 131 1.28 -0.44 16.43
CA LEU A 131 0.07 -1.26 16.41
C LEU A 131 0.07 -2.29 17.54
N GLU A 132 1.23 -2.90 17.83
CA GLU A 132 1.38 -3.85 18.94
C GLU A 132 1.16 -3.21 20.31
N ALA A 133 1.50 -1.93 20.51
CA ALA A 133 1.12 -1.21 21.71
C ALA A 133 -0.39 -1.02 21.81
N MET A 134 -1.03 -0.59 20.71
CA MET A 134 -2.47 -0.34 20.67
C MET A 134 -3.29 -1.61 20.86
N VAL A 135 -2.81 -2.75 20.36
CA VAL A 135 -3.53 -4.04 20.45
C VAL A 135 -3.73 -4.52 21.89
N SER A 136 -2.93 -4.00 22.83
CA SER A 136 -3.07 -4.26 24.28
C SER A 136 -4.40 -3.77 24.85
N GLY A 137 -4.99 -2.71 24.26
CA GLY A 137 -6.28 -2.15 24.68
C GLY A 137 -7.40 -2.31 23.65
N ILE A 138 -7.07 -2.61 22.39
CA ILE A 138 -8.00 -2.70 21.26
C ILE A 138 -7.73 -3.99 20.50
N SER A 139 -8.63 -4.97 20.57
CA SER A 139 -8.33 -6.34 20.12
C SER A 139 -7.94 -6.49 18.64
N HIS A 140 -8.37 -5.57 17.78
CA HIS A 140 -8.06 -5.57 16.35
C HIS A 140 -7.73 -4.15 15.90
N VAL A 141 -6.52 -3.93 15.40
CA VAL A 141 -6.08 -2.63 14.91
C VAL A 141 -5.46 -2.75 13.52
N TYR A 142 -5.55 -1.69 12.73
CA TYR A 142 -4.88 -1.60 11.44
C TYR A 142 -4.47 -0.17 11.12
N THR A 143 -3.54 -0.01 10.19
CA THR A 143 -3.15 1.27 9.62
C THR A 143 -2.98 1.16 8.12
N LEU A 144 -3.21 2.25 7.39
CA LEU A 144 -2.84 2.41 6.00
C LEU A 144 -1.93 3.64 5.88
N SER A 145 -0.70 3.50 6.36
CA SER A 145 0.23 4.61 6.55
C SER A 145 1.32 4.66 5.46
N THR A 146 2.15 5.69 5.52
CA THR A 146 3.30 5.84 4.62
C THR A 146 4.48 5.04 5.15
N GLY A 147 5.00 4.13 4.34
CA GLY A 147 6.28 3.47 4.56
C GLY A 147 7.37 4.12 3.70
N CYS A 148 8.54 4.33 4.29
CA CYS A 148 9.69 4.92 3.61
C CYS A 148 10.89 3.96 3.70
N ARG A 149 11.39 3.49 2.56
CA ARG A 149 12.59 2.64 2.49
C ARG A 149 13.66 3.34 1.68
N ALA A 150 14.86 3.49 2.24
CA ALA A 150 16.04 4.03 1.58
C ALA A 150 16.72 3.00 0.64
N ASP A 151 15.88 2.23 -0.06
CA ASP A 151 16.30 1.20 -1.00
C ASP A 151 16.85 1.83 -2.29
N LYS A 152 18.04 1.37 -2.70
CA LYS A 152 18.73 1.83 -3.92
C LYS A 152 18.33 1.01 -5.16
N GLN A 153 17.51 -0.02 -5.01
CA GLN A 153 17.03 -0.85 -6.10
C GLN A 153 16.10 -0.08 -7.04
N GLN A 154 16.36 -0.18 -8.35
CA GLN A 154 15.58 0.47 -9.39
C GLN A 154 14.71 -0.52 -10.18
N SER A 155 14.19 -1.56 -9.51
CA SER A 155 13.36 -2.56 -10.17
C SER A 155 11.92 -2.07 -10.41
N ARG A 156 11.11 -2.89 -11.08
CA ARG A 156 9.68 -2.62 -11.34
C ARG A 156 8.79 -2.82 -10.12
N ASN A 157 9.34 -3.28 -8.99
CA ASN A 157 8.60 -3.68 -7.78
C ASN A 157 9.06 -2.93 -6.52
N HIS A 158 9.89 -1.88 -6.66
CA HIS A 158 10.40 -1.07 -5.55
C HIS A 158 10.04 0.40 -5.71
N LEU A 159 9.62 0.98 -4.60
CA LEU A 159 9.43 2.41 -4.35
C LEU A 159 10.14 2.75 -3.04
N THR A 160 10.60 3.99 -2.91
CA THR A 160 11.20 4.49 -1.67
C THR A 160 10.16 5.13 -0.75
N GLU A 161 9.00 5.52 -1.29
CA GLU A 161 7.83 6.02 -0.56
C GLU A 161 6.60 5.26 -1.10
N PHE A 162 5.87 4.61 -0.21
CA PHE A 162 4.73 3.77 -0.57
C PHE A 162 3.69 3.76 0.57
N ARG A 163 2.53 3.14 0.34
CA ARG A 163 1.51 2.91 1.37
C ARG A 163 1.62 1.47 1.86
N MET A 164 1.75 1.32 3.17
CA MET A 164 1.75 0.03 3.85
C MET A 164 0.41 -0.14 4.55
N LEU A 165 -0.30 -1.22 4.20
CA LEU A 165 -1.42 -1.71 4.99
C LEU A 165 -0.86 -2.66 6.04
N GLU A 166 -1.06 -2.37 7.31
CA GLU A 166 -0.61 -3.24 8.40
C GLU A 166 -1.76 -3.48 9.37
N ALA A 167 -1.88 -4.71 9.87
CA ALA A 167 -2.89 -5.07 10.85
C ALA A 167 -2.29 -5.94 11.96
N GLU A 168 -2.77 -5.75 13.18
CA GLU A 168 -2.35 -6.48 14.37
C GLU A 168 -3.59 -6.96 15.14
N ILE A 169 -3.53 -8.21 15.62
CA ILE A 169 -4.66 -8.93 16.21
C ILE A 169 -4.24 -9.48 17.57
N ALA A 170 -4.95 -9.08 18.63
CA ALA A 170 -4.76 -9.63 19.97
C ALA A 170 -5.28 -11.07 20.04
N PHE A 171 -4.71 -11.86 20.95
CA PHE A 171 -5.02 -13.28 21.14
C PHE A 171 -4.86 -14.13 19.87
N CYS A 172 -3.99 -13.70 18.97
CA CYS A 172 -3.63 -14.44 17.77
C CYS A 172 -2.30 -15.15 18.00
N ASP A 173 -2.37 -16.44 18.33
CA ASP A 173 -1.23 -17.34 18.57
C ASP A 173 -1.08 -18.41 17.47
N ASN A 174 -1.96 -18.39 16.47
CA ASN A 174 -2.04 -19.38 15.42
C ASN A 174 -1.75 -18.77 14.06
N LEU A 175 -0.66 -19.21 13.43
CA LEU A 175 -0.22 -18.71 12.13
C LEU A 175 -1.26 -18.91 11.02
N ASN A 176 -2.02 -20.01 11.03
CA ASN A 176 -3.07 -20.26 10.03
C ASN A 176 -4.23 -19.29 10.17
N HIS A 177 -4.64 -18.95 11.40
CA HIS A 177 -5.65 -17.92 11.62
C HIS A 177 -5.17 -16.56 11.10
N LEU A 178 -3.90 -16.21 11.37
CA LEU A 178 -3.32 -14.97 10.88
C LEU A 178 -3.27 -14.91 9.34
N MET A 179 -2.84 -15.99 8.66
CA MET A 179 -2.78 -16.08 7.20
C MET A 179 -4.15 -15.94 6.53
N GLY A 180 -5.22 -16.37 7.21
CA GLY A 180 -6.59 -16.22 6.70
C GLY A 180 -7.00 -14.77 6.46
N VAL A 181 -6.42 -13.81 7.19
CA VAL A 181 -6.77 -12.38 7.08
C VAL A 181 -6.29 -11.73 5.77
N PRO A 182 -5.00 -11.77 5.40
CA PRO A 182 -4.56 -11.27 4.10
C PRO A 182 -5.14 -12.07 2.93
N GLU A 183 -5.44 -13.37 3.10
CA GLU A 183 -6.13 -14.16 2.07
C GLU A 183 -7.57 -13.67 1.84
N ASP A 184 -8.38 -13.53 2.90
CA ASP A 184 -9.76 -13.01 2.79
C ASP A 184 -9.78 -11.57 2.27
N PHE A 185 -8.84 -10.73 2.72
CA PHE A 185 -8.72 -9.35 2.25
C PHE A 185 -8.43 -9.30 0.75
N LEU A 186 -7.49 -10.10 0.26
CA LEU A 186 -7.16 -10.19 -1.16
C LEU A 186 -8.38 -10.66 -1.98
N ARG A 187 -9.03 -11.74 -1.53
CA ARG A 187 -10.23 -12.28 -2.17
C ARG A 187 -11.36 -11.25 -2.21
N SER A 188 -11.65 -10.60 -1.08
CA SER A 188 -12.68 -9.57 -0.95
C SER A 188 -12.38 -8.38 -1.86
N SER A 189 -11.13 -7.96 -1.96
CA SER A 189 -10.71 -6.86 -2.84
C SER A 189 -10.97 -7.16 -4.30
N ILE A 190 -10.62 -8.37 -4.76
CA ILE A 190 -10.84 -8.82 -6.14
C ILE A 190 -12.34 -8.93 -6.44
N LEU A 191 -13.08 -9.65 -5.59
CA LEU A 191 -14.53 -9.83 -5.76
C LEU A 191 -15.27 -8.49 -5.76
N HIS A 192 -14.81 -7.53 -4.95
CA HIS A 192 -15.42 -6.22 -4.93
C HIS A 192 -15.28 -5.49 -6.27
N LEU A 193 -14.07 -5.46 -6.84
CA LEU A 193 -13.84 -4.78 -8.12
C LEU A 193 -14.59 -5.47 -9.27
N LEU A 194 -14.67 -6.81 -9.25
CA LEU A 194 -15.44 -7.57 -10.25
C LEU A 194 -16.95 -7.30 -10.20
N ASN A 195 -17.48 -6.96 -9.02
CA ASN A 195 -18.91 -6.73 -8.81
C ASN A 195 -19.32 -5.25 -8.89
N ASP A 196 -18.38 -4.32 -9.07
CA ASP A 196 -18.66 -2.89 -9.28
C ASP A 196 -18.59 -2.57 -10.79
N PRO A 197 -19.73 -2.33 -11.47
CA PRO A 197 -19.74 -2.03 -12.90
C PRO A 197 -18.84 -0.85 -13.28
N SER A 198 -18.81 0.19 -12.44
CA SER A 198 -17.97 1.37 -12.69
C SER A 198 -16.48 1.08 -12.46
N ALA A 199 -16.13 0.07 -11.67
CA ALA A 199 -14.74 -0.40 -11.57
C ALA A 199 -14.36 -1.24 -12.79
N MET A 200 -15.30 -2.03 -13.32
CA MET A 200 -15.06 -2.82 -14.53
C MET A 200 -14.85 -1.93 -15.77
N GLU A 201 -15.61 -0.85 -15.93
CA GLU A 201 -15.38 0.15 -16.99
C GLU A 201 -13.97 0.79 -16.88
N ASP A 202 -13.54 1.13 -15.66
CA ASP A 202 -12.19 1.64 -15.42
C ASP A 202 -11.12 0.56 -15.68
N PHE A 203 -11.40 -0.70 -15.32
CA PHE A 203 -10.49 -1.82 -15.53
C PHE A 203 -10.27 -2.10 -17.02
N GLU A 204 -11.34 -2.10 -17.82
CA GLU A 204 -11.27 -2.22 -19.29
C GLU A 204 -10.46 -1.07 -19.91
N SER A 205 -10.54 0.12 -19.31
CA SER A 205 -9.78 1.30 -19.74
C SER A 205 -8.28 1.25 -19.42
N LEU A 206 -7.80 0.27 -18.64
CA LEU A 206 -6.37 0.18 -18.28
C LEU A 206 -5.47 -0.09 -19.50
N GLY A 207 -5.98 -0.79 -20.52
CA GLY A 207 -5.29 -1.01 -21.80
C GLY A 207 -3.80 -1.38 -21.64
N LEU A 208 -2.92 -0.47 -22.07
CA LEU A 208 -1.45 -0.62 -22.07
C LEU A 208 -0.78 -0.76 -20.70
N PHE A 209 -1.47 -0.42 -19.60
CA PHE A 209 -0.91 -0.59 -18.25
C PHE A 209 -1.01 -2.02 -17.75
N SER A 210 -1.97 -2.80 -18.26
CA SER A 210 -2.22 -4.18 -17.86
C SER A 210 -1.72 -5.14 -18.93
N SER A 211 -1.04 -6.22 -18.54
CA SER A 211 -0.77 -7.34 -19.45
C SER A 211 -1.58 -8.55 -19.04
N LYS A 212 -2.16 -9.27 -20.02
CA LYS A 212 -2.75 -10.58 -19.78
C LYS A 212 -1.60 -11.56 -19.52
N VAL A 213 -1.26 -11.78 -18.26
CA VAL A 213 -0.31 -12.81 -17.88
C VAL A 213 -1.04 -14.16 -17.87
N ASP A 214 -0.43 -15.19 -18.44
CA ASP A 214 -0.94 -16.56 -18.36
C ASP A 214 -0.85 -17.03 -16.89
N TYR A 215 -1.99 -17.03 -16.18
CA TYR A 215 -2.06 -17.32 -14.74
C TYR A 215 -2.04 -18.83 -14.49
N HIS A 216 -0.90 -19.48 -14.73
CA HIS A 216 -0.73 -20.89 -14.35
C HIS A 216 -0.28 -21.10 -12.89
N LYS A 217 -0.37 -20.09 -12.00
CA LYS A 217 0.02 -20.20 -10.58
C LYS A 217 -0.93 -19.39 -9.70
N SER A 218 -1.42 -19.98 -8.61
CA SER A 218 -2.21 -19.30 -7.58
C SER A 218 -1.29 -18.63 -6.54
N PRO A 219 -1.77 -17.65 -5.74
CA PRO A 219 -1.03 -17.18 -4.57
C PRO A 219 -0.65 -18.34 -3.64
N VAL A 220 0.54 -18.27 -3.04
CA VAL A 220 1.03 -19.29 -2.11
C VAL A 220 1.60 -18.64 -0.85
N PHE A 221 1.37 -19.28 0.29
CA PHE A 221 2.06 -18.93 1.53
C PHE A 221 3.35 -19.74 1.64
N VAL A 222 4.46 -19.06 1.89
CA VAL A 222 5.69 -19.67 2.38
C VAL A 222 5.76 -19.39 3.87
N THR A 223 5.96 -20.41 4.70
CA THR A 223 5.89 -20.27 6.16
C THR A 223 7.15 -20.81 6.83
N HIS A 224 7.32 -20.47 8.11
CA HIS A 224 8.38 -21.03 8.97
C HIS A 224 9.80 -20.74 8.48
N PHE A 225 10.09 -19.45 8.24
CA PHE A 225 11.41 -19.01 7.79
C PHE A 225 12.49 -19.24 8.88
N PRO A 226 13.75 -19.49 8.48
CA PRO A 226 14.88 -19.60 9.41
C PRO A 226 15.00 -18.38 10.33
N SER A 227 15.19 -18.62 11.63
CA SER A 227 15.24 -17.60 12.68
C SER A 227 16.29 -16.51 12.46
N GLU A 228 17.42 -16.86 11.87
CA GLU A 228 18.56 -15.94 11.64
C GLU A 228 18.28 -14.92 10.54
N GLN A 229 17.29 -15.17 9.69
CA GLN A 229 16.95 -14.33 8.53
C GLN A 229 15.73 -13.43 8.78
N LYS A 230 15.12 -13.51 9.96
CA LYS A 230 13.89 -12.81 10.28
C LYS A 230 14.05 -11.90 11.51
N PRO A 231 13.32 -10.78 11.56
CA PRO A 231 13.45 -9.78 12.63
C PRO A 231 13.30 -10.34 14.05
N PHE A 232 13.84 -9.57 15.01
CA PHE A 232 13.91 -9.93 16.43
C PHE A 232 12.53 -10.18 17.08
N TYR A 233 11.49 -9.50 16.58
CA TYR A 233 10.15 -9.50 17.15
C TYR A 233 9.30 -10.74 16.81
N MET A 234 9.72 -11.58 15.86
CA MET A 234 8.93 -12.75 15.47
C MET A 234 9.12 -13.89 16.48
N LEU A 235 8.03 -14.55 16.88
CA LEU A 235 8.08 -15.73 17.73
C LEU A 235 8.91 -16.83 17.07
N ARG A 236 9.77 -17.49 17.85
CA ARG A 236 10.60 -18.61 17.38
C ARG A 236 9.95 -19.94 17.70
N SER A 237 10.21 -20.95 16.86
CA SER A 237 9.82 -22.34 17.11
C SER A 237 10.44 -22.87 18.40
N ALA A 238 9.88 -23.96 18.94
CA ALA A 238 10.38 -24.57 20.18
C ALA A 238 11.87 -25.01 20.10
N ASP A 239 12.37 -25.36 18.91
CA ASP A 239 13.77 -25.69 18.67
C ASP A 239 14.64 -24.47 18.30
N GLY A 240 14.05 -23.28 18.25
CA GLY A 240 14.69 -22.01 17.92
C GLY A 240 15.10 -21.83 16.47
N LYS A 241 14.88 -22.81 15.57
CA LYS A 241 15.43 -22.79 14.21
C LYS A 241 14.60 -21.99 13.22
N THR A 242 13.29 -21.92 13.41
CA THR A 242 12.36 -21.21 12.53
C THR A 242 11.54 -20.18 13.30
N THR A 243 10.80 -19.37 12.55
CA THR A 243 9.88 -18.35 13.08
C THR A 243 8.44 -18.72 12.79
N GLU A 244 7.51 -18.34 13.65
CA GLU A 244 6.08 -18.40 13.37
C GLU A 244 5.69 -17.25 12.43
N SER A 245 6.14 -17.34 11.17
CA SER A 245 5.99 -16.30 10.16
C SER A 245 5.55 -16.86 8.80
N PHE A 246 5.01 -15.97 7.97
CA PHE A 246 4.65 -16.26 6.59
C PHE A 246 4.99 -15.09 5.67
N ASP A 247 5.22 -15.42 4.40
CA ASP A 247 5.19 -14.48 3.28
C ASP A 247 4.12 -14.98 2.27
N LEU A 248 3.20 -14.11 1.86
CA LEU A 248 2.21 -14.36 0.81
C LEU A 248 2.81 -13.97 -0.53
N ILE A 249 3.10 -14.98 -1.36
CA ILE A 249 3.70 -14.81 -2.68
C ILE A 249 2.61 -14.83 -3.75
N CYS A 250 2.47 -13.73 -4.47
CA CYS A 250 1.52 -13.58 -5.57
C CYS A 250 2.25 -13.58 -6.93
N PRO A 251 1.67 -14.24 -7.96
CA PRO A 251 2.21 -14.21 -9.32
C PRO A 251 2.47 -12.79 -9.82
N GLY A 252 3.64 -12.57 -10.44
CA GLY A 252 4.02 -11.28 -11.05
C GLY A 252 4.58 -10.24 -10.09
N VAL A 253 4.15 -10.22 -8.81
CA VAL A 253 4.61 -9.23 -7.81
C VAL A 253 5.53 -9.81 -6.74
N CYS A 254 5.68 -11.15 -6.68
CA CYS A 254 6.39 -11.88 -5.63
C CYS A 254 5.72 -11.65 -4.27
N GLU A 255 6.46 -11.23 -3.24
CA GLU A 255 5.92 -10.99 -1.90
C GLU A 255 4.92 -9.82 -1.92
N LEU A 256 3.65 -10.13 -1.64
CA LEU A 256 2.58 -9.16 -1.47
C LEU A 256 2.43 -8.75 0.00
N ALA A 257 2.51 -9.72 0.91
CA ALA A 257 2.39 -9.50 2.35
C ALA A 257 3.35 -10.38 3.13
N GLY A 258 3.82 -9.89 4.27
CA GLY A 258 4.64 -10.63 5.23
C GLY A 258 4.07 -10.45 6.64
N GLY A 259 4.06 -11.52 7.44
CA GLY A 259 3.47 -11.47 8.77
C GLY A 259 4.05 -12.51 9.72
N SER A 260 3.77 -12.34 11.01
CA SER A 260 4.23 -13.27 12.03
C SER A 260 3.37 -13.21 13.29
N ILE A 261 3.43 -14.28 14.06
CA ILE A 261 3.13 -14.24 15.50
C ILE A 261 4.28 -13.48 16.20
N ARG A 262 3.94 -12.67 17.20
CA ARG A 262 4.89 -11.81 17.91
C ARG A 262 5.46 -12.53 19.12
N GLU A 263 6.74 -12.29 19.39
CA GLU A 263 7.41 -12.77 20.61
C GLU A 263 6.70 -12.23 21.86
N PRO A 264 6.15 -13.10 22.74
CA PRO A 264 5.44 -12.68 23.94
C PRO A 264 6.36 -12.42 25.14
N SER A 265 7.62 -12.87 25.12
CA SER A 265 8.55 -12.72 26.25
C SER A 265 9.27 -11.37 26.21
N ALA A 266 9.13 -10.57 27.28
CA ALA A 266 9.85 -9.31 27.45
C ALA A 266 11.37 -9.53 27.52
N ASP A 267 11.81 -10.51 28.30
CA ASP A 267 13.23 -10.84 28.48
C ASP A 267 13.88 -11.23 27.16
N THR A 268 13.21 -12.10 26.40
CA THR A 268 13.69 -12.54 25.10
C THR A 268 13.75 -11.40 24.09
N LEU A 269 12.81 -10.45 24.13
CA LEU A 269 12.88 -9.25 23.30
C LEU A 269 14.07 -8.37 23.68
N ARG A 270 14.33 -8.14 24.97
CA ARG A 270 15.47 -7.35 25.44
C ARG A 270 16.81 -8.00 25.11
N GLU A 271 16.89 -9.33 25.17
CA GLU A 271 18.08 -10.09 24.75
C GLU A 271 18.38 -9.92 23.26
N ARG A 272 17.33 -9.92 22.41
CA ARG A 272 17.50 -9.78 20.96
C ARG A 272 17.67 -8.33 20.51
N ASN A 273 17.04 -7.39 21.19
CA ASN A 273 17.15 -5.96 20.91
C ASN A 273 16.92 -5.13 22.18
N SER A 274 18.01 -4.56 22.72
CA SER A 274 17.99 -3.75 23.93
C SER A 274 17.66 -2.27 23.69
N SER A 275 17.49 -1.82 22.43
CA SER A 275 17.28 -0.40 22.13
C SER A 275 15.84 0.08 22.29
N ILE A 276 14.86 -0.83 22.40
CA ILE A 276 13.43 -0.50 22.39
C ILE A 276 12.72 -1.01 23.65
N ASP A 277 13.12 -0.52 24.82
CA ASP A 277 12.61 -1.01 26.11
C ASP A 277 11.09 -0.85 26.27
N TRP A 278 10.51 0.25 25.80
CA TRP A 278 9.04 0.45 25.86
C TRP A 278 8.26 -0.67 25.15
N TYR A 279 8.84 -1.23 24.08
CA TYR A 279 8.22 -2.30 23.30
C TYR A 279 8.36 -3.67 23.99
N ALA A 280 9.38 -3.86 24.82
CA ALA A 280 9.44 -5.01 25.73
C ALA A 280 8.50 -4.81 26.93
N GLU A 281 8.44 -3.60 27.50
CA GLU A 281 7.60 -3.26 28.65
C GLU A 281 6.12 -3.60 28.40
N ILE A 282 5.59 -3.39 27.18
CA ILE A 282 4.19 -3.74 26.91
C ILE A 282 3.88 -5.23 27.18
N ARG A 283 4.84 -6.15 27.04
CA ARG A 283 4.66 -7.57 27.42
C ARG A 283 4.51 -7.73 28.94
N GLU A 284 5.27 -6.98 29.72
CA GLU A 284 5.20 -6.98 31.19
C GLU A 284 3.91 -6.34 31.71
N ARG A 285 3.34 -5.43 30.91
CA ARG A 285 2.06 -4.75 31.19
C ARG A 285 0.84 -5.53 30.67
N GLY A 286 0.99 -6.83 30.43
CA GLY A 286 -0.13 -7.71 30.09
C GLY A 286 -0.61 -7.61 28.64
N LYS A 287 0.26 -7.20 27.70
CA LYS A 287 -0.04 -7.33 26.27
C LYS A 287 -0.34 -8.82 25.96
N PRO A 288 -1.50 -9.15 25.37
CA PRO A 288 -1.78 -10.52 24.96
C PRO A 288 -0.83 -10.94 23.85
N ILE A 289 -0.67 -12.26 23.67
CA ILE A 289 -0.06 -12.79 22.45
C ILE A 289 -0.79 -12.22 21.24
N SER A 290 -0.04 -11.81 20.21
CA SER A 290 -0.60 -11.18 19.04
C SER A 290 0.07 -11.69 17.78
N GLY A 291 -0.59 -11.46 16.66
CA GLY A 291 -0.06 -11.70 15.34
C GLY A 291 -0.49 -10.58 14.41
N GLY A 292 0.35 -10.28 13.43
CA GLY A 292 0.06 -9.24 12.46
C GLY A 292 0.82 -9.40 11.16
N PHE A 293 0.46 -8.58 10.19
CA PHE A 293 1.05 -8.59 8.87
C PHE A 293 1.15 -7.17 8.30
N GLY A 294 2.08 -6.99 7.37
CA GLY A 294 2.18 -5.84 6.49
C GLY A 294 1.95 -6.27 5.04
N LEU A 295 1.30 -5.41 4.26
CA LEU A 295 0.97 -5.62 2.86
C LEU A 295 1.24 -4.32 2.09
N GLY A 296 2.08 -4.41 1.05
CA GLY A 296 2.40 -3.26 0.19
C GLY A 296 1.22 -2.90 -0.69
N PHE A 297 0.56 -1.76 -0.42
CA PHE A 297 -0.68 -1.37 -1.12
C PHE A 297 -0.45 -1.13 -2.63
N GLU A 298 0.71 -0.60 -3.02
CA GLU A 298 1.07 -0.49 -4.43
C GLU A 298 1.32 -1.85 -5.10
N ARG A 299 1.88 -2.84 -4.38
CA ARG A 299 2.00 -4.22 -4.90
C ARG A 299 0.65 -4.91 -5.05
N LEU A 300 -0.30 -4.63 -4.15
CA LEU A 300 -1.69 -5.07 -4.29
C LEU A 300 -2.32 -4.56 -5.59
N LEU A 301 -2.15 -3.26 -5.87
CA LEU A 301 -2.63 -2.67 -7.11
C LEU A 301 -1.93 -3.27 -8.33
N GLN A 302 -0.61 -3.50 -8.28
CA GLN A 302 0.08 -4.19 -9.36
C GLN A 302 -0.51 -5.57 -9.64
N PHE A 303 -0.76 -6.34 -8.59
CA PHE A 303 -1.27 -7.69 -8.71
C PHE A 303 -2.70 -7.72 -9.25
N ILE A 304 -3.62 -6.98 -8.62
CA ILE A 304 -5.04 -7.00 -8.98
C ILE A 304 -5.29 -6.36 -10.34
N LEU A 305 -4.58 -5.28 -10.68
CA LEU A 305 -4.80 -4.53 -11.93
C LEU A 305 -3.89 -4.98 -13.08
N GLY A 306 -2.94 -5.89 -12.83
CA GLY A 306 -1.96 -6.36 -13.82
C GLY A 306 -0.92 -5.30 -14.19
N VAL A 307 -0.69 -4.29 -13.35
CA VAL A 307 0.20 -3.16 -13.64
C VAL A 307 1.66 -3.59 -13.60
N GLN A 308 2.35 -3.45 -14.73
CA GLN A 308 3.70 -3.99 -14.93
C GLN A 308 4.81 -3.26 -14.14
N ASN A 309 4.58 -2.02 -13.73
CA ASN A 309 5.56 -1.22 -13.01
C ASN A 309 4.89 -0.48 -11.86
N ILE A 310 5.37 -0.70 -10.64
CA ILE A 310 4.81 -0.15 -9.40
C ILE A 310 4.79 1.39 -9.40
N LYS A 311 5.64 2.02 -10.22
CA LYS A 311 5.67 3.48 -10.38
C LYS A 311 4.41 4.03 -11.04
N ASP A 312 3.62 3.18 -11.68
CA ASP A 312 2.35 3.54 -12.28
C ASP A 312 1.17 3.36 -11.32
N THR A 313 1.36 2.70 -10.16
CA THR A 313 0.28 2.48 -9.17
C THR A 313 0.07 3.64 -8.20
N ILE A 314 0.87 4.71 -8.30
CA ILE A 314 0.84 5.90 -7.43
C ILE A 314 0.98 7.18 -8.29
N PRO A 315 0.33 8.32 -7.93
CA PRO A 315 0.39 9.56 -8.72
C PRO A 315 1.76 10.23 -8.87
N PHE A 316 2.60 10.18 -7.84
CA PHE A 316 3.94 10.79 -7.84
C PHE A 316 4.95 9.84 -7.20
N PRO A 317 5.40 8.81 -7.94
CA PRO A 317 6.31 7.79 -7.42
C PRO A 317 7.66 8.38 -6.99
N ARG A 318 8.21 7.82 -5.91
CA ARG A 318 9.59 8.04 -5.44
C ARG A 318 10.39 6.76 -5.59
N TRP A 319 11.59 6.88 -6.13
CA TRP A 319 12.57 5.80 -6.15
C TRP A 319 13.98 6.38 -6.18
N PHE A 320 14.99 5.51 -6.07
CA PHE A 320 16.39 5.94 -6.06
C PHE A 320 16.74 6.84 -7.25
N LYS A 321 17.32 8.02 -6.95
CA LYS A 321 17.65 9.11 -7.90
C LYS A 321 16.44 9.75 -8.62
N HIS A 322 15.22 9.57 -8.11
CA HIS A 322 14.03 10.19 -8.67
C HIS A 322 13.10 10.77 -7.60
N CYS A 323 13.18 12.08 -7.44
CA CYS A 323 12.29 12.89 -6.58
C CYS A 323 11.82 14.14 -7.34
N GLN A 324 11.54 14.02 -8.64
CA GLN A 324 11.09 15.16 -9.44
C GLN A 324 9.68 15.61 -9.03
N CYS A 325 9.54 16.93 -8.88
CA CYS A 325 8.30 17.70 -8.87
C CYS A 325 8.53 18.94 -9.74
#